data_AF-A0A4V1TI83-F1
#
_entry.id   AF-A0A4V1TI83-F1
#
_cell.length_a   1.000
_cell.length_b   1.000
_cell.length_c   1.000
_cell.angle_alpha   90.00
_cell.angle_beta   90.00
_cell.angle_gamma   90.00
#
_symmetry.space_group_name_H-M   'P 1'
#
loop_
_entity.id
_entity.type
_entity.pdbx_description
1 polymer ?
#
loop_
_entity_poly.entity_id
_entity_poly.type
_entity_poly.pdbx_seq_one_letter_code
_entity_poly.pdbx_strand_id
1 'polypeptide(L)'
;MTKDRLAELRQSIRAATLADEATTIARLVADAALHSDDRAAIGVRGAELVEKVRAGSSSGMLESFLAEYTLSTHEGIALMCLAEALLRVPDTRTIDDLIEDKIAPSRWSEHLDRANSPLANVST
;
A
#
# COMPACT_ATOMS: atom_id res chain seq x y z
N MET A 1 -29.97 -0.12 -27.41
CA MET A 1 -30.52 -0.19 -26.04
C MET A 1 -31.57 0.89 -25.91
N THR A 2 -32.82 0.55 -25.60
CA THR A 2 -33.93 1.51 -25.48
C THR A 2 -33.68 2.50 -24.33
N LYS A 3 -34.15 3.74 -24.44
CA LYS A 3 -33.97 4.77 -23.42
C LYS A 3 -34.52 4.33 -22.05
N ASP A 4 -35.59 3.55 -22.05
CA ASP A 4 -36.23 3.01 -20.84
C ASP A 4 -35.32 2.02 -20.10
N ARG A 5 -34.66 1.12 -20.83
CA ARG A 5 -33.68 0.17 -20.28
C ARG A 5 -32.51 0.89 -19.59
N LEU A 6 -32.06 2.01 -20.15
CA LEU A 6 -31.01 2.84 -19.56
C LEU A 6 -31.46 3.52 -18.27
N ALA A 7 -32.72 3.95 -18.21
CA ALA A 7 -33.29 4.55 -17.00
C ALA A 7 -33.39 3.52 -15.87
N GLU A 8 -33.87 2.30 -16.18
CA GLU A 8 -33.95 1.17 -15.25
C GLU A 8 -32.59 0.82 -14.65
N LEU A 9 -31.56 0.62 -15.50
CA LEU A 9 -30.21 0.27 -15.03
C LEU A 9 -29.62 1.34 -14.10
N ARG A 10 -29.81 2.63 -14.43
CA ARG A 10 -29.36 3.73 -13.57
C ARG A 10 -30.09 3.76 -12.24
N GLN A 11 -31.39 3.43 -12.24
CA GLN A 11 -32.16 3.34 -11.01
C GLN A 11 -31.65 2.20 -10.12
N SER A 12 -31.35 1.03 -10.69
CA SER A 12 -30.75 -0.09 -9.96
C SER A 12 -29.40 0.26 -9.33
N ILE A 13 -28.53 0.97 -10.06
CA ILE A 13 -27.23 1.43 -9.54
C ILE A 13 -27.43 2.37 -8.33
N ARG A 14 -28.36 3.33 -8.43
CA ARG A 14 -28.66 4.25 -7.33
C ARG A 14 -29.21 3.52 -6.11
N ALA A 15 -30.13 2.58 -6.31
CA ALA A 15 -30.69 1.78 -5.23
C ALA A 15 -29.61 0.94 -4.50
N ALA A 16 -28.59 0.46 -5.22
CA ALA A 16 -27.48 -0.28 -4.65
C ALA A 16 -26.47 0.57 -3.85
N THR A 17 -26.52 1.91 -3.98
CA THR A 17 -25.50 2.81 -3.37
C THR A 17 -25.58 2.83 -1.84
N LEU A 18 -26.79 2.72 -1.27
CA LEU A 18 -27.05 2.73 0.17
C LEU A 18 -27.91 1.53 0.57
N ALA A 19 -27.75 0.41 -0.13
CA ALA A 19 -28.46 -0.82 0.18
C ALA A 19 -27.99 -1.39 1.53
N ASP A 20 -28.90 -2.08 2.22
CA ASP A 20 -28.57 -2.81 3.44
C ASP A 20 -27.45 -3.84 3.18
N GLU A 21 -26.45 -3.85 4.06
CA GLU A 21 -25.25 -4.68 3.90
C GLU A 21 -25.59 -6.16 3.96
N ALA A 22 -26.38 -6.59 4.96
CA ALA A 22 -26.71 -8.00 5.16
C ALA A 22 -27.48 -8.56 3.96
N THR A 23 -28.47 -7.80 3.47
CA THR A 23 -29.25 -8.14 2.28
C THR A 23 -28.36 -8.20 1.04
N THR A 24 -27.44 -7.24 0.89
CA THR A 24 -26.53 -7.17 -0.25
C THR A 24 -25.56 -8.34 -0.25
N ILE A 25 -24.96 -8.67 0.88
CA ILE A 25 -24.03 -9.80 1.02
C ILE A 25 -24.76 -11.11 0.73
N ALA A 26 -25.95 -11.33 1.30
CA ALA A 26 -26.73 -12.54 1.05
C ALA A 26 -27.00 -12.73 -0.46
N ARG A 27 -27.39 -11.66 -1.16
CA ARG A 27 -27.57 -11.68 -2.61
C ARG A 27 -26.27 -11.99 -3.34
N LEU A 28 -25.16 -11.32 -3.01
CA LEU A 28 -23.88 -11.53 -3.69
C LEU A 28 -23.31 -12.93 -3.47
N VAL A 29 -23.51 -13.51 -2.29
CA VAL A 29 -23.13 -14.91 -1.99
C VAL A 29 -23.94 -15.88 -2.85
N ALA A 30 -25.24 -15.63 -3.00
CA ALA A 30 -26.10 -16.43 -3.87
C ALA A 30 -25.72 -16.28 -5.35
N ASP A 31 -25.47 -15.04 -5.82
CA ASP A 31 -25.06 -14.74 -7.19
C ASP A 31 -23.72 -15.37 -7.54
N ALA A 32 -22.77 -15.39 -6.59
CA ALA A 32 -21.46 -16.01 -6.79
C ALA A 32 -21.57 -17.54 -6.94
N ALA A 33 -22.55 -18.17 -6.30
CA ALA A 33 -22.92 -19.58 -6.46
C ALA A 33 -21.77 -20.61 -6.45
N LEU A 34 -20.64 -20.30 -5.80
CA LEU A 34 -19.44 -21.15 -5.87
C LEU A 34 -19.68 -22.52 -5.22
N HIS A 35 -19.44 -23.60 -5.97
CA HIS A 35 -19.49 -24.95 -5.43
C HIS A 35 -18.30 -25.24 -4.50
N SER A 36 -18.41 -26.27 -3.67
CA SER A 36 -17.33 -26.70 -2.77
C SER A 36 -16.03 -26.97 -3.50
N ASP A 37 -16.13 -27.60 -4.67
CA ASP A 37 -14.99 -28.03 -5.46
C ASP A 37 -14.29 -26.83 -6.11
N ASP A 38 -15.07 -25.86 -6.60
CA ASP A 38 -14.54 -24.58 -7.11
C ASP A 38 -13.81 -23.82 -6.01
N ARG A 39 -14.38 -23.74 -4.79
CA ARG A 39 -13.73 -23.08 -3.64
C ARG A 39 -12.43 -23.77 -3.26
N ALA A 40 -12.39 -25.10 -3.27
CA ALA A 40 -11.19 -25.86 -2.99
C ALA A 40 -10.10 -25.60 -4.04
N ALA A 41 -10.46 -25.64 -5.33
CA ALA A 41 -9.54 -25.36 -6.43
C ALA A 41 -9.00 -23.91 -6.39
N ILE A 42 -9.87 -22.93 -6.13
CA ILE A 42 -9.49 -21.51 -5.95
C ILE A 42 -8.53 -21.38 -4.76
N GLY A 43 -8.80 -22.06 -3.65
CA GLY A 43 -7.96 -22.04 -2.46
C GLY A 43 -6.55 -22.57 -2.73
N VAL A 44 -6.44 -23.73 -3.39
CA VAL A 44 -5.15 -24.31 -3.80
C VAL A 44 -4.40 -23.33 -4.71
N ARG A 45 -5.08 -22.80 -5.73
CA ARG A 45 -4.46 -21.86 -6.67
C ARG A 45 -4.00 -20.56 -6.01
N GLY A 46 -4.80 -20.03 -5.08
CA GLY A 46 -4.44 -18.86 -4.29
C GLY A 46 -3.20 -19.10 -3.44
N ALA A 47 -3.11 -20.25 -2.78
CA ALA A 47 -1.93 -20.63 -2.00
C ALA A 47 -0.66 -20.71 -2.86
N GLU A 48 -0.73 -21.37 -4.03
CA GLU A 48 0.40 -21.43 -4.97
C GLU A 48 0.88 -20.05 -5.42
N LEU A 49 -0.03 -19.10 -5.65
CA LEU A 49 0.33 -17.73 -6.04
C LEU A 49 1.05 -17.02 -4.89
N VAL A 50 0.56 -17.17 -3.66
CA VAL A 50 1.20 -16.61 -2.46
C VAL A 50 2.61 -17.19 -2.28
N GLU A 51 2.76 -18.50 -2.42
CA GLU A 51 4.06 -19.18 -2.33
C GLU A 51 5.05 -18.67 -3.39
N LYS A 52 4.60 -18.52 -4.64
CA LYS A 52 5.43 -17.97 -5.73
C LYS A 52 5.88 -16.55 -5.46
N VAL A 53 4.98 -15.68 -4.98
CA VAL A 53 5.33 -14.31 -4.60
C VAL A 53 6.38 -14.32 -3.50
N ARG A 54 6.16 -15.10 -2.42
CA ARG A 54 7.11 -15.20 -1.29
C ARG A 54 8.46 -15.80 -1.70
N ALA A 55 8.48 -16.75 -2.62
CA ALA A 55 9.72 -17.35 -3.12
C ALA A 55 10.48 -16.43 -4.08
N GLY A 56 9.76 -15.57 -4.83
CA GLY A 56 10.33 -14.57 -5.74
C GLY A 56 10.79 -13.28 -5.04
N SER A 57 10.39 -13.05 -3.79
CA SER A 57 10.91 -12.00 -2.94
C SER A 57 12.34 -12.34 -2.48
N SER A 58 13.33 -12.20 -3.36
CA SER A 58 14.63 -11.73 -2.88
C SER A 58 14.39 -10.28 -2.48
N SER A 59 13.88 -10.05 -1.27
CA SER A 59 13.60 -8.72 -0.76
C SER A 59 14.84 -7.88 -1.00
N GLY A 60 14.78 -6.98 -1.99
CA GLY A 60 15.86 -6.05 -2.22
C GLY A 60 16.06 -5.31 -0.91
N MET A 61 17.28 -4.85 -0.62
CA MET A 61 17.57 -4.03 0.56
C MET A 61 16.48 -2.96 0.80
N LEU A 62 15.94 -2.41 -0.29
CA LEU A 62 14.81 -1.49 -0.30
C LEU A 62 13.48 -2.09 0.22
N GLU A 63 13.05 -3.27 -0.20
CA GLU A 63 11.75 -3.85 0.25
C GLU A 63 11.77 -4.24 1.73
N SER A 64 12.89 -4.76 2.23
CA SER A 64 13.07 -5.01 3.66
C SER A 64 13.05 -3.70 4.46
N PHE A 65 13.65 -2.64 3.91
CA PHE A 65 13.64 -1.31 4.49
C PHE A 65 12.25 -0.66 4.49
N LEU A 66 11.48 -0.81 3.40
CA LEU A 66 10.10 -0.30 3.31
C LEU A 66 9.09 -1.10 4.15
N ALA A 67 9.39 -2.37 4.45
CA ALA A 67 8.57 -3.19 5.35
C ALA A 67 8.85 -2.88 6.83
N GLU A 68 10.08 -2.49 7.17
CA GLU A 68 10.48 -2.08 8.52
C GLU A 68 10.01 -0.64 8.85
N TYR A 69 9.94 0.23 7.83
CA TYR A 69 9.43 1.60 7.93
C TYR A 69 8.17 1.74 7.08
N THR A 70 6.99 1.56 7.69
CA THR A 70 5.70 1.69 7.02
C THR A 70 5.61 3.03 6.28
N LEU A 71 5.56 2.97 4.95
CA LEU A 71 5.69 4.09 4.01
C LEU A 71 4.64 5.22 4.08
N SER A 72 3.73 5.17 5.05
CA SER A 72 2.78 6.25 5.33
C SER A 72 3.15 7.09 6.55
N THR A 73 4.27 6.78 7.23
CA THR A 73 4.76 7.63 8.33
C THR A 73 5.61 8.77 7.77
N HIS A 74 5.64 9.92 8.46
CA HIS A 74 6.49 11.07 8.10
C HIS A 74 7.96 10.68 7.90
N GLU A 75 8.43 9.66 8.62
CA GLU A 75 9.78 9.13 8.52
C GLU A 75 10.01 8.36 7.20
N GLY A 76 9.04 7.56 6.75
CA GLY A 76 9.11 6.86 5.46
C GLY A 76 9.14 7.80 4.25
N ILE A 77 8.40 8.92 4.31
CA ILE A 77 8.43 9.96 3.28
C ILE A 77 9.79 10.67 3.24
N ALA A 78 10.32 11.06 4.40
CA ALA A 78 11.63 11.71 4.49
C ALA A 78 12.75 10.83 3.91
N LEU A 79 12.64 9.52 4.13
CA LEU A 79 13.60 8.53 3.67
C LEU A 79 13.54 8.27 2.16
N MET A 80 12.34 8.26 1.57
CA MET A 80 12.18 8.23 0.12
C MET A 80 12.71 9.50 -0.55
N CYS A 81 12.44 10.68 0.03
CA CYS A 81 12.97 11.95 -0.48
C CYS A 81 14.49 12.01 -0.42
N LEU A 82 15.09 11.44 0.63
CA LEU A 82 16.53 11.32 0.75
C LEU A 82 17.12 10.37 -0.29
N ALA A 83 16.49 9.21 -0.50
CA ALA A 83 16.89 8.28 -1.56
C ALA A 83 16.79 8.91 -2.96
N GLU A 84 15.74 9.68 -3.24
CA GLU A 84 15.58 10.42 -4.50
C GLU A 84 16.67 11.49 -4.68
N ALA A 85 16.98 12.24 -3.62
CA ALA A 85 18.04 13.24 -3.64
C ALA A 85 19.41 12.60 -3.93
N LEU A 86 19.71 11.46 -3.31
CA LEU A 86 20.95 10.71 -3.50
C LEU A 86 21.05 10.13 -4.93
N LEU A 87 19.95 9.66 -5.52
CA LEU A 87 19.91 9.16 -6.90
C LEU A 87 20.07 10.26 -7.96
N ARG A 88 19.82 11.53 -7.61
CA ARG A 88 20.01 12.69 -8.51
C ARG A 88 21.43 13.27 -8.47
N VAL A 89 22.27 12.85 -7.53
CA VAL A 89 23.67 13.30 -7.45
C VAL A 89 24.55 12.43 -8.35
N PRO A 90 25.22 13.01 -9.37
CA PRO A 90 25.88 12.22 -10.40
C PRO A 90 27.26 11.68 -10.01
N ASP A 91 27.87 12.15 -8.90
CA ASP A 91 29.18 11.68 -8.45
C ASP A 91 29.15 11.14 -7.02
N THR A 92 29.83 10.01 -6.82
CA THR A 92 29.81 9.23 -5.56
C THR A 92 30.47 9.95 -4.39
N ARG A 93 31.38 10.89 -4.64
CA ARG A 93 32.04 11.64 -3.56
C ARG A 93 31.09 12.67 -2.96
N THR A 94 30.33 13.38 -3.79
CA THR A 94 29.27 14.29 -3.31
C THR A 94 28.14 13.53 -2.61
N ILE A 95 27.89 12.26 -2.97
CA ILE A 95 26.96 11.38 -2.24
C ILE A 95 27.46 11.13 -0.82
N ASP A 96 28.72 10.72 -0.65
CA ASP A 96 29.31 10.46 0.66
C ASP A 96 29.34 11.73 1.53
N ASP A 97 29.71 12.88 0.95
CA ASP A 97 29.69 14.18 1.63
C ASP A 97 28.26 14.58 2.06
N LEU A 98 27.24 14.28 1.25
CA LEU A 98 25.84 14.57 1.57
C LEU A 98 25.30 13.63 2.68
N ILE A 99 25.69 12.37 2.66
CA ILE A 99 25.36 11.39 3.71
C ILE A 99 26.01 11.81 5.04
N GLU A 100 27.28 12.21 5.02
CA GLU A 100 28.01 12.64 6.21
C GLU A 100 27.53 14.00 6.74
N ASP A 101 27.06 14.92 5.89
CA ASP A 101 26.54 16.23 6.32
C ASP A 101 25.07 16.21 6.75
N LYS A 102 24.23 15.34 6.16
CA LYS A 102 22.77 15.34 6.43
C LYS A 102 22.29 14.16 7.28
N ILE A 103 22.95 13.00 7.21
CA ILE A 103 22.52 11.79 7.92
C ILE A 103 23.36 11.56 9.18
N ALA A 104 24.69 11.71 9.11
CA ALA A 104 25.58 11.41 10.23
C ALA A 104 25.55 12.37 11.43
N PRO A 105 25.35 13.71 11.30
CA PRO A 105 25.38 14.63 12.45
C PRO A 105 24.03 14.72 13.16
N SER A 106 22.97 14.31 12.46
CA SER A 106 21.62 14.18 12.99
C SER A 106 21.58 12.90 13.82
N ARG A 107 21.53 13.02 15.14
CA ARG A 107 21.39 11.92 16.10
C ARG A 107 20.08 11.15 15.90
N TRP A 108 20.01 10.35 14.82
CA TRP A 108 18.86 9.52 14.47
C TRP A 108 18.63 8.44 15.53
N SER A 109 19.71 7.99 16.18
CA SER A 109 19.68 7.10 17.34
C SER A 109 19.04 7.73 18.59
N GLU A 110 19.07 9.06 18.77
CA GLU A 110 18.44 9.74 19.91
C GLU A 110 16.97 10.12 19.66
N HIS A 111 16.53 10.22 18.40
CA HIS A 111 15.16 10.62 18.06
C HIS A 111 14.14 9.47 18.05
N LEU A 112 14.59 8.20 18.16
CA LEU A 112 13.72 7.04 18.37
C LEU A 112 13.06 7.00 19.77
N ASP A 113 13.61 7.71 20.76
CA ASP A 113 13.12 7.70 22.15
C ASP A 113 12.33 8.97 22.53
N ARG A 114 12.20 9.97 21.65
CA ARG A 114 11.70 11.31 22.03
C ARG A 114 10.74 11.92 21.03
N ALA A 115 9.73 11.17 20.63
CA ALA A 115 8.55 11.69 19.96
C ALA A 115 7.77 12.64 20.89
N ASN A 116 8.17 13.92 21.00
CA ASN A 116 7.37 15.00 21.58
C ASN A 116 7.86 16.40 21.16
N SER A 117 7.40 16.83 19.96
CA SER A 117 6.98 18.21 19.58
C SER A 117 7.97 19.40 19.68
N PRO A 118 7.69 20.59 19.07
CA PRO A 118 6.56 20.97 18.22
C PRO A 118 6.97 21.72 16.92
N LEU A 119 6.01 21.81 15.99
CA LEU A 119 5.99 22.69 14.80
C LEU A 119 6.78 22.23 13.57
N ALA A 120 6.07 21.65 12.60
CA ALA A 120 5.61 22.43 11.44
C ALA A 120 4.74 21.54 10.54
N ASN A 121 3.48 21.97 10.36
CA ASN A 121 2.57 21.61 9.27
C ASN A 121 3.12 20.67 8.18
N VAL A 122 2.71 19.40 8.22
CA VAL A 122 2.58 18.59 7.01
C VAL A 122 1.34 17.71 7.17
N SER A 123 0.18 18.30 6.87
CA SER A 123 -1.01 17.57 6.47
C SER A 123 -0.83 17.22 4.99
N THR A 124 -0.65 15.95 4.66
CA THR A 124 -1.09 15.27 3.43
C THR A 124 -1.05 13.77 3.70
#